data_AF-A0A962Z9F4-F1
#
_entry.id   AF-A0A962Z9F4-F1
#
_cell.length_a   1.000
_cell.length_b   1.000
_cell.length_c   1.000
_cell.angle_alpha   90.00
_cell.angle_beta   90.00
_cell.angle_gamma   90.00
#
_symmetry.space_group_name_H-M   'P 1'
#
loop_
_entity.id
_entity.type
_entity.pdbx_description
1 polymer ?
#
loop_
_entity_poly.entity_id
_entity_poly.type
_entity_poly.pdbx_seq_one_letter_code
_entity_poly.pdbx_strand_id
1 'polypeptide(L)'
;MAHAAARHPRLTDPVAFETTKNMDFGSAMHELLLGGEVRVVTVDAPDWRTKAARASREEIRRACGIPVLAGDWPRMARMLAAAREQLARAGMAWAFSPARGFSEVSAFWQEEAGPSPIWGRARFDWIDPEAGLILDYKTTSMPLAMWKRRALMELPGRVQPAWYRRAAGRLGVKRPRFAFVVQETLEPFGLMIFEPGPRLLERGR
;
A
#
# COMPACT_ATOMS: atom_id res chain seq x y z
N MET A 1 29.32 17.97 9.76
CA MET A 1 28.38 17.18 8.93
C MET A 1 26.96 17.76 9.03
N ALA A 2 26.75 18.97 8.52
CA ALA A 2 25.54 19.76 8.82
C ALA A 2 24.89 20.39 7.57
N HIS A 3 24.95 19.70 6.42
CA HIS A 3 24.38 20.24 5.17
C HIS A 3 23.18 19.43 4.62
N ALA A 4 23.05 18.15 4.99
CA ALA A 4 21.93 17.30 4.54
C ALA A 4 20.63 17.53 5.33
N ALA A 5 20.71 18.10 6.53
CA ALA A 5 19.54 18.35 7.39
C ALA A 5 18.87 19.72 7.14
N ALA A 6 19.59 20.71 6.60
CA ALA A 6 19.14 22.11 6.65
C ALA A 6 18.18 22.53 5.53
N ARG A 7 17.94 21.70 4.50
CA ARG A 7 17.11 22.07 3.34
C ARG A 7 16.26 20.93 2.76
N HIS A 8 16.10 19.83 3.49
CA HIS A 8 15.28 18.71 2.99
C HIS A 8 13.80 18.95 3.33
N PRO A 9 12.91 19.16 2.32
CA PRO A 9 11.53 19.60 2.56
C PRO A 9 10.69 18.68 3.46
N ARG A 10 11.12 17.42 3.65
CA ARG A 10 10.44 16.44 4.51
C ARG A 10 10.96 16.37 5.95
N LEU A 11 12.06 17.06 6.28
CA LEU A 11 12.71 16.96 7.59
C LEU A 11 12.69 18.27 8.38
N THR A 12 12.27 19.38 7.78
CA THR A 12 12.23 20.70 8.44
C THR A 12 10.84 21.31 8.54
N ASP A 13 9.86 20.82 7.78
CA ASP A 13 8.44 21.18 7.92
C ASP A 13 7.57 19.94 7.64
N PRO A 14 6.52 19.67 8.44
CA PRO A 14 5.47 18.74 8.03
C PRO A 14 4.70 19.40 6.88
N VAL A 15 5.25 19.33 5.66
CA VAL A 15 4.49 19.66 4.45
C VAL A 15 3.30 18.71 4.43
N ALA A 16 2.11 19.24 4.73
CA ALA A 16 0.87 18.51 4.61
C ALA A 16 0.79 17.96 3.18
N PHE A 17 0.95 16.66 3.02
CA PHE A 17 0.79 16.02 1.73
C PHE A 17 -0.67 16.24 1.30
N GLU A 18 -0.89 17.05 0.26
CA GLU A 18 -2.21 17.12 -0.37
C GLU A 18 -2.48 15.77 -1.04
N THR A 19 -3.27 14.92 -0.37
CA THR A 19 -3.74 13.69 -1.01
C THR A 19 -4.71 14.05 -2.13
N THR A 20 -4.44 13.55 -3.32
CA THR A 20 -5.37 13.68 -4.46
C THR A 20 -6.57 12.77 -4.24
N LYS A 21 -7.70 13.01 -4.94
CA LYS A 21 -8.89 12.14 -4.89
C LYS A 21 -8.53 10.65 -5.10
N ASN A 22 -7.56 10.38 -5.97
CA ASN A 22 -7.11 9.01 -6.27
C ASN A 22 -6.35 8.36 -5.11
N MET A 23 -5.65 9.15 -4.29
CA MET A 23 -4.96 8.64 -3.10
C MET A 23 -5.96 8.23 -2.02
N ASP A 24 -6.98 9.04 -1.75
CA ASP A 24 -8.02 8.68 -0.77
C ASP A 24 -8.81 7.43 -1.20
N PHE A 25 -9.12 7.30 -2.50
CA PHE A 25 -9.78 6.10 -3.05
C PHE A 25 -8.91 4.85 -2.88
N GLY A 26 -7.62 4.93 -3.23
CA GLY A 26 -6.68 3.82 -3.07
C GLY A 26 -6.50 3.40 -1.61
N SER A 27 -6.35 4.37 -0.71
CA SER A 27 -6.27 4.13 0.73
C SER A 27 -7.54 3.47 1.27
N ALA A 28 -8.72 3.93 0.85
CA ALA A 28 -9.97 3.33 1.29
C ALA A 28 -10.14 1.89 0.78
N MET A 29 -9.75 1.61 -0.48
CA MET A 29 -9.78 0.24 -1.00
C MET A 29 -8.81 -0.69 -0.29
N HIS A 30 -7.62 -0.18 0.05
CA HIS A 30 -6.62 -0.91 0.82
C HIS A 30 -7.15 -1.23 2.21
N GLU A 31 -7.68 -0.23 2.92
CA GLU A 31 -8.28 -0.39 4.24
C GLU A 31 -9.40 -1.45 4.26
N LEU A 32 -10.32 -1.37 3.29
CA LEU A 32 -11.46 -2.30 3.17
C LEU A 32 -11.04 -3.73 2.82
N LEU A 33 -9.96 -3.90 2.05
CA LEU A 33 -9.47 -5.22 1.66
C LEU A 33 -8.66 -5.88 2.78
N LEU A 34 -7.79 -5.12 3.44
CA LEU A 34 -6.93 -5.59 4.52
C LEU A 34 -7.67 -5.80 5.84
N GLY A 35 -8.89 -5.26 5.95
CA GLY A 35 -9.67 -5.27 7.18
C GLY A 35 -8.98 -4.50 8.30
N GLY A 36 -8.37 -3.36 7.96
CA GLY A 36 -7.70 -2.53 8.95
C GLY A 36 -8.68 -1.84 9.91
N GLU A 37 -8.13 -1.00 10.78
CA GLU A 37 -8.86 -0.30 11.84
C GLU A 37 -9.26 1.14 11.48
N VAL A 38 -8.78 1.66 10.35
CA VAL A 38 -9.05 3.04 9.91
C VAL A 38 -10.47 3.13 9.38
N ARG A 39 -11.22 4.10 9.91
CA ARG A 39 -12.61 4.30 9.51
C ARG A 39 -12.69 4.94 8.12
N VAL A 40 -13.25 4.21 7.15
CA VAL A 40 -13.69 4.77 5.88
C VAL A 40 -15.05 5.45 6.10
N VAL A 41 -15.14 6.75 5.83
CA VAL A 41 -16.34 7.57 6.11
C VAL A 41 -16.88 8.16 4.81
N THR A 42 -18.14 7.86 4.52
CA THR A 42 -18.85 8.42 3.36
C THR A 42 -19.33 9.84 3.63
N VAL A 43 -19.07 10.75 2.69
CA VAL A 43 -19.58 12.12 2.67
C VAL A 43 -20.60 12.26 1.54
N ASP A 44 -21.80 12.74 1.88
CA ASP A 44 -22.83 13.02 0.90
C ASP A 44 -22.55 14.36 0.20
N ALA A 45 -21.83 14.27 -0.92
CA ALA A 45 -21.53 15.38 -1.80
C ALA A 45 -21.26 14.85 -3.22
N PRO A 46 -21.55 15.63 -4.28
CA PRO A 46 -21.22 15.24 -5.64
C PRO A 46 -19.71 15.29 -5.93
N ASP A 47 -19.00 16.22 -5.29
CA ASP A 47 -17.57 16.40 -5.38
C ASP A 47 -17.00 17.20 -4.18
N TRP A 48 -15.68 17.41 -4.17
CA TRP A 48 -14.98 18.16 -3.12
C TRP A 48 -14.82 19.66 -3.43
N ARG A 49 -15.66 20.26 -4.29
CA ARG A 49 -15.51 21.68 -4.70
C ARG A 49 -16.11 22.64 -3.69
N THR A 50 -17.16 22.25 -2.98
CA THR A 50 -17.85 23.13 -2.02
C THR A 50 -17.06 23.27 -0.72
N LYS A 51 -17.23 24.42 -0.03
CA LYS A 51 -16.61 24.67 1.28
C LYS A 51 -17.06 23.61 2.31
N ALA A 52 -18.33 23.23 2.28
CA ALA A 52 -18.89 22.23 3.19
C ALA A 52 -18.27 20.83 2.97
N ALA A 53 -18.15 20.38 1.71
CA ALA A 53 -17.53 19.10 1.41
C ALA A 53 -16.05 19.06 1.83
N ARG A 54 -15.30 20.15 1.58
CA ARG A 54 -13.89 20.27 2.02
C ARG A 54 -13.74 20.28 3.53
N ALA A 55 -14.63 20.97 4.25
CA ALA A 55 -14.62 20.99 5.72
C ALA A 55 -14.88 19.58 6.29
N SER A 56 -15.87 18.86 5.75
CA SER A 56 -16.18 17.48 6.17
C SER A 56 -14.99 16.54 5.92
N ARG A 57 -14.34 16.68 4.75
CA ARG A 57 -13.13 15.91 4.40
C ARG A 57 -12.01 16.11 5.42
N GLU A 58 -11.77 17.36 5.78
CA GLU A 58 -10.71 17.74 6.73
C GLU A 58 -11.03 17.26 8.15
N GLU A 59 -12.29 17.38 8.58
CA GLU A 59 -12.75 16.86 9.88
C GLU A 59 -12.52 15.35 10.00
N ILE A 60 -12.89 14.58 8.97
CA ILE A 60 -12.67 13.13 8.93
C ILE A 60 -11.17 12.81 9.01
N ARG A 61 -10.32 13.55 8.28
CA ARG A 61 -8.86 13.35 8.31
C ARG A 61 -8.26 13.67 9.68
N ARG A 62 -8.73 14.72 10.36
CA ARG A 62 -8.31 15.05 11.74
C ARG A 62 -8.70 13.96 12.74
N ALA A 63 -9.81 13.26 12.48
CA ALA A 63 -10.22 12.08 13.22
C ALA A 63 -9.52 10.78 12.75
N CYS A 64 -8.43 10.90 11.98
CA CYS A 64 -7.68 9.77 11.39
C CYS A 64 -8.52 8.85 10.49
N GLY A 65 -9.65 9.31 9.95
CA GLY A 65 -10.46 8.56 9.00
C GLY A 65 -10.10 8.81 7.54
N ILE A 66 -10.64 7.97 6.64
CA ILE A 66 -10.48 8.11 5.19
C ILE A 66 -11.81 8.60 4.60
N PRO A 67 -11.89 9.86 4.13
CA PRO A 67 -13.10 10.39 3.54
C PRO A 67 -13.32 9.88 2.11
N VAL A 68 -14.52 9.39 1.81
CA VAL A 68 -14.94 8.96 0.47
C VAL A 68 -16.26 9.61 0.09
N LEU A 69 -16.48 9.92 -1.18
CA LEU A 69 -17.78 10.44 -1.64
C LEU A 69 -18.80 9.30 -1.66
N ALA A 70 -20.04 9.57 -1.25
CA ALA A 70 -21.12 8.59 -1.25
C ALA A 70 -21.31 7.95 -2.65
N GLY A 71 -21.17 8.74 -3.72
CA GLY A 71 -21.25 8.24 -5.10
C GLY A 71 -20.12 7.29 -5.52
N ASP A 72 -18.99 7.28 -4.82
CA ASP A 72 -17.87 6.36 -5.09
C ASP A 72 -18.07 4.99 -4.42
N TRP A 73 -18.91 4.90 -3.37
CA TRP A 73 -19.11 3.68 -2.57
C TRP A 73 -19.60 2.47 -3.37
N PRO A 74 -20.61 2.57 -4.26
CA PRO A 74 -21.06 1.42 -5.03
C PRO A 74 -19.95 0.81 -5.91
N ARG A 75 -19.06 1.66 -6.45
CA ARG A 75 -17.92 1.20 -7.24
C ARG A 75 -16.90 0.48 -6.36
N MET A 76 -16.58 1.03 -5.18
CA MET A 76 -15.67 0.41 -4.23
C MET A 76 -16.18 -0.96 -3.76
N ALA A 77 -17.48 -1.08 -3.48
CA ALA A 77 -18.10 -2.34 -3.09
C ALA A 77 -17.98 -3.41 -4.19
N ARG A 78 -18.23 -3.05 -5.47
CA ARG A 78 -18.03 -3.97 -6.61
C ARG A 78 -16.57 -4.36 -6.79
N MET A 79 -15.66 -3.39 -6.67
CA MET A 79 -14.22 -3.63 -6.76
C MET A 79 -13.73 -4.57 -5.65
N LEU A 80 -14.19 -4.39 -4.41
CA LEU A 80 -13.85 -5.26 -3.27
C LEU A 80 -14.37 -6.70 -3.49
N ALA A 81 -15.60 -6.84 -3.97
CA ALA A 81 -16.17 -8.16 -4.29
C ALA A 81 -15.35 -8.85 -5.39
N ALA A 82 -15.01 -8.14 -6.46
CA ALA A 82 -14.18 -8.65 -7.55
C ALA A 82 -12.77 -9.04 -7.08
N ALA A 83 -12.18 -8.30 -6.12
CA ALA A 83 -10.88 -8.63 -5.54
C ALA A 83 -10.93 -9.96 -4.80
N ARG A 84 -11.92 -10.11 -3.90
CA ARG A 84 -12.12 -11.34 -3.11
C ARG A 84 -12.39 -12.55 -4.00
N GLU A 85 -13.21 -12.39 -5.03
CA GLU A 85 -13.49 -13.45 -5.99
C GLU A 85 -12.26 -13.87 -6.79
N GLN A 86 -11.51 -12.92 -7.35
CA GLN A 86 -10.30 -13.21 -8.14
C GLN A 86 -9.19 -13.83 -7.28
N LEU A 87 -9.01 -13.36 -6.04
CA LEU A 87 -8.10 -13.99 -5.08
C LEU A 87 -8.52 -15.43 -4.76
N ALA A 88 -9.81 -15.68 -4.56
CA ALA A 88 -10.33 -17.03 -4.33
C ALA A 88 -10.08 -17.96 -5.54
N ARG A 89 -10.35 -17.49 -6.77
CA ARG A 89 -10.06 -18.22 -8.01
C ARG A 89 -8.57 -18.53 -8.18
N ALA A 90 -7.68 -17.68 -7.66
CA ALA A 90 -6.24 -17.90 -7.65
C ALA A 90 -5.76 -18.81 -6.51
N GLY A 91 -6.66 -19.43 -5.72
CA GLY A 91 -6.30 -20.26 -4.56
C GLY A 91 -5.82 -19.45 -3.35
N MET A 92 -6.08 -18.15 -3.32
CA MET A 92 -5.64 -17.19 -2.31
C MET A 92 -6.82 -16.56 -1.56
N ALA A 93 -7.91 -17.30 -1.33
CA ALA A 93 -9.06 -16.82 -0.54
C ALA A 93 -8.70 -16.37 0.89
N TRP A 94 -7.54 -16.83 1.39
CA TRP A 94 -6.97 -16.48 2.68
C TRP A 94 -6.13 -15.19 2.65
N ALA A 95 -5.83 -14.62 1.49
CA ALA A 95 -5.03 -13.40 1.37
C ALA A 95 -5.70 -12.27 2.16
N PHE A 96 -4.89 -11.53 2.92
CA PHE A 96 -5.35 -10.45 3.80
C PHE A 96 -6.25 -10.90 4.97
N SER A 97 -6.39 -12.21 5.22
CA SER A 97 -7.14 -12.71 6.36
C SER A 97 -6.33 -12.59 7.66
N PRO A 98 -6.93 -12.06 8.76
CA PRO A 98 -6.30 -12.05 10.08
C PRO A 98 -6.20 -13.46 10.70
N ALA A 99 -6.88 -14.47 10.14
CA ALA A 99 -6.79 -15.85 10.61
C ALA A 99 -5.50 -16.56 10.19
N ARG A 100 -4.71 -15.96 9.30
CA ARG A 100 -3.50 -16.58 8.72
C ARG A 100 -2.26 -15.69 8.82
N GLY A 101 -2.43 -14.38 8.66
CA GLY A 101 -1.33 -13.43 8.72
C GLY A 101 -1.75 -12.14 9.38
N PHE A 102 -0.89 -11.14 9.28
CA PHE A 102 -1.06 -9.87 9.97
C PHE A 102 -1.07 -8.74 8.96
N SER A 103 -2.11 -7.91 9.00
CA SER A 103 -2.22 -6.68 8.22
C SER A 103 -1.48 -5.53 8.91
N GLU A 104 -0.99 -4.56 8.13
CA GLU A 104 -0.46 -3.29 8.61
C GLU A 104 0.72 -3.34 9.62
N VAL A 105 1.49 -4.43 9.60
CA VAL A 105 2.61 -4.66 10.55
C VAL A 105 3.78 -3.73 10.25
N SER A 106 4.17 -2.91 11.22
CA SER A 106 5.38 -2.09 11.14
C SER A 106 6.61 -2.85 11.61
N ALA A 107 7.63 -2.91 10.76
CA ALA A 107 8.95 -3.42 11.05
C ALA A 107 9.94 -2.27 11.30
N PHE A 108 10.78 -2.42 12.32
CA PHE A 108 11.88 -1.51 12.63
C PHE A 108 13.14 -2.34 12.90
N TRP A 109 14.26 -1.95 12.31
CA TRP A 109 15.53 -2.67 12.50
C TRP A 109 16.72 -1.74 12.30
N GLN A 110 17.90 -2.17 12.76
CA GLN A 110 19.16 -1.50 12.44
C GLN A 110 19.78 -2.12 11.20
N GLU A 111 20.03 -1.29 10.19
CA GLU A 111 20.74 -1.65 8.97
C GLU A 111 22.16 -1.13 9.04
N GLU A 112 23.12 -2.01 8.81
CA GLU A 112 24.52 -1.62 8.66
C GLU A 112 24.68 -0.96 7.29
N ALA A 113 24.74 0.38 7.27
CA ALA A 113 24.84 1.17 6.05
C ALA A 113 26.03 2.12 6.14
N GLY A 114 27.21 1.63 5.76
CA GLY A 114 28.45 2.42 5.77
C GLY A 114 29.07 2.51 7.18
N PRO A 115 29.57 3.69 7.61
CA PRO A 115 30.37 3.81 8.83
C PRO A 115 29.55 3.76 10.13
N SER A 116 28.22 3.79 10.06
CA SER A 116 27.35 3.71 11.24
C SER A 116 26.01 3.07 10.89
N PRO A 117 25.39 2.32 11.82
CA PRO A 117 24.07 1.73 11.59
C PRO A 117 23.00 2.82 11.45
N ILE A 118 22.05 2.58 10.55
CA ILE A 118 20.86 3.42 10.37
C ILE A 118 19.61 2.66 10.81
N TRP A 119 18.58 3.38 11.23
CA TRP A 119 17.27 2.78 11.48
C TRP A 119 16.50 2.59 10.17
N GLY A 120 16.19 1.34 9.86
CA GLY A 120 15.24 0.95 8.82
C GLY A 120 13.82 0.88 9.36
N ARG A 121 12.86 1.24 8.50
CA ARG A 121 11.42 1.07 8.74
C ARG A 121 10.74 0.51 7.49
N ALA A 122 9.78 -0.37 7.70
CA ALA A 122 8.82 -0.81 6.70
C ALA A 122 7.43 -0.99 7.35
N ARG A 123 6.36 -0.90 6.58
CA ARG A 123 5.03 -1.33 7.01
C ARG A 123 4.49 -2.28 5.95
N PHE A 124 4.28 -3.52 6.33
CA PHE A 124 3.71 -4.52 5.42
C PHE A 124 2.21 -4.30 5.35
N ASP A 125 1.66 -4.21 4.14
CA ASP A 125 0.20 -4.27 3.93
C ASP A 125 -0.32 -5.57 4.55
N TRP A 126 0.31 -6.70 4.22
CA TRP A 126 0.07 -7.98 4.91
C TRP A 126 1.29 -8.90 4.88
N ILE A 127 1.46 -9.68 5.95
CA ILE A 127 2.52 -10.69 6.06
C ILE A 127 2.00 -11.98 6.71
N ASP A 128 2.38 -13.12 6.14
CA ASP A 128 2.33 -14.45 6.76
C ASP A 128 3.77 -14.88 7.08
N PRO A 129 4.22 -14.73 8.33
CA PRO A 129 5.57 -15.07 8.76
C PRO A 129 5.91 -16.56 8.62
N GLU A 130 4.91 -17.45 8.74
CA GLU A 130 5.12 -18.90 8.66
C GLU A 130 5.38 -19.34 7.22
N ALA A 131 4.58 -18.84 6.28
CA ALA A 131 4.78 -19.08 4.85
C ALA A 131 5.92 -18.22 4.26
N GLY A 132 6.41 -17.23 5.01
CA GLY A 132 7.40 -16.27 4.54
C GLY A 132 6.89 -15.42 3.37
N LEU A 133 5.61 -15.05 3.38
CA LEU A 133 4.98 -14.34 2.26
C LEU A 133 4.51 -12.94 2.68
N ILE A 134 4.93 -11.95 1.90
CA ILE A 134 4.49 -10.55 2.02
C ILE A 134 3.61 -10.23 0.81
N LEU A 135 2.42 -9.70 1.06
CA LEU A 135 1.51 -9.20 0.03
C LEU A 135 1.41 -7.69 0.16
N ASP A 136 1.59 -6.97 -0.95
CA ASP A 136 1.47 -5.52 -1.04
C ASP A 136 0.35 -5.17 -2.03
N TYR A 137 -0.71 -4.57 -1.52
CA TYR A 137 -1.90 -4.26 -2.29
C TYR A 137 -1.79 -2.88 -2.93
N LYS A 138 -2.11 -2.79 -4.22
CA LYS A 138 -2.06 -1.56 -4.99
C LYS A 138 -3.28 -1.46 -5.91
N THR A 139 -3.80 -0.25 -6.05
CA THR A 139 -4.83 0.05 -7.05
C THR A 139 -4.24 0.81 -8.22
N THR A 140 -4.79 0.64 -9.42
CA THR A 140 -4.33 1.39 -10.59
C THR A 140 -5.43 1.71 -11.58
N SER A 141 -5.35 2.85 -12.26
CA SER A 141 -6.24 3.19 -13.39
C SER A 141 -5.67 2.79 -14.74
N MET A 142 -4.44 2.26 -14.79
CA MET A 142 -3.80 1.81 -16.03
C MET A 142 -3.98 0.30 -16.22
N PRO A 143 -3.89 -0.21 -17.46
CA PRO A 143 -3.94 -1.65 -17.69
C PRO A 143 -2.87 -2.41 -16.88
N LEU A 144 -3.21 -3.55 -16.29
CA LEU A 144 -2.30 -4.33 -15.44
C LEU A 144 -0.97 -4.67 -16.12
N ALA A 145 -0.98 -4.97 -17.43
CA ALA A 145 0.24 -5.23 -18.19
C ALA A 145 1.18 -4.01 -18.25
N MET A 146 0.61 -2.80 -18.36
CA MET A 146 1.37 -1.55 -18.33
C MET A 146 1.92 -1.28 -16.92
N TRP A 147 1.10 -1.50 -15.88
CA TRP A 147 1.55 -1.37 -14.50
C TRP A 147 2.73 -2.31 -14.20
N LYS A 148 2.61 -3.58 -14.60
CA LYS A 148 3.69 -4.58 -14.44
C LYS A 148 4.98 -4.13 -15.11
N ARG A 149 4.90 -3.67 -16.37
CA ARG A 149 6.06 -3.15 -17.10
C ARG A 149 6.70 -1.97 -16.37
N ARG A 150 5.88 -1.05 -15.85
CA ARG A 150 6.35 0.10 -15.08
C ARG A 150 7.05 -0.33 -13.78
N ALA A 151 6.43 -1.21 -12.99
CA ALA A 151 7.03 -1.75 -11.76
C ALA A 151 8.36 -2.47 -12.03
N LEU A 152 8.49 -3.15 -13.17
CA LEU A 152 9.75 -3.78 -13.59
C LEU A 152 10.83 -2.77 -13.99
N MET A 153 10.47 -1.60 -14.53
CA MET A 153 11.43 -0.60 -15.01
C MET A 153 11.81 0.44 -13.97
N GLU A 154 10.88 0.82 -13.09
CA GLU A 154 11.07 1.92 -12.15
C GLU A 154 11.67 1.44 -10.82
N LEU A 155 12.51 2.30 -10.21
CA LEU A 155 13.19 2.04 -8.94
C LEU A 155 12.24 1.61 -7.81
N PRO A 156 11.05 2.23 -7.60
CA PRO A 156 10.16 1.84 -6.51
C PRO A 156 9.71 0.37 -6.59
N GLY A 157 9.43 -0.13 -7.79
CA GLY A 157 9.03 -1.53 -8.01
C GLY A 157 10.17 -2.55 -7.83
N ARG A 158 11.42 -2.08 -7.68
CA ARG A 158 12.61 -2.91 -7.38
C ARG A 158 13.05 -2.80 -5.93
N VAL A 159 13.08 -1.58 -5.40
CA VAL A 159 13.55 -1.27 -4.05
C VAL A 159 12.56 -1.77 -3.00
N GLN A 160 11.25 -1.54 -3.19
CA GLN A 160 10.26 -1.92 -2.18
C GLN A 160 10.26 -3.44 -1.91
N PRO A 161 10.20 -4.33 -2.93
CA PRO A 161 10.27 -5.77 -2.67
C PRO A 161 11.57 -6.21 -1.98
N ALA A 162 12.72 -5.63 -2.36
CA ALA A 162 14.01 -5.96 -1.74
C ALA A 162 14.08 -5.49 -0.28
N TRP A 163 13.62 -4.27 -0.01
CA TRP A 163 13.58 -3.67 1.32
C TRP A 163 12.64 -4.42 2.26
N TYR A 164 11.47 -4.81 1.78
CA TYR A 164 10.47 -5.52 2.59
C TYR A 164 10.94 -6.94 2.93
N ARG A 165 11.54 -7.65 1.97
CA ARG A 165 12.15 -8.96 2.21
C ARG A 165 13.31 -8.86 3.21
N ARG A 166 14.12 -7.80 3.12
CA ARG A 166 15.20 -7.53 4.08
C ARG A 166 14.64 -7.29 5.48
N ALA A 167 13.63 -6.43 5.62
CA ALA A 167 12.95 -6.15 6.87
C ALA A 167 12.38 -7.43 7.51
N ALA A 168 11.63 -8.23 6.75
CA ALA A 168 11.08 -9.49 7.25
C ALA A 168 12.18 -10.47 7.68
N GLY A 169 13.27 -10.58 6.92
CA GLY A 169 14.42 -11.41 7.29
C GLY A 169 15.08 -10.97 8.60
N ARG A 170 15.20 -9.65 8.82
CA ARG A 170 15.72 -9.08 10.08
C ARG A 170 14.81 -9.37 11.28
N LEU A 171 13.52 -9.56 11.04
CA LEU A 171 12.54 -9.99 12.04
C LEU A 171 12.42 -11.53 12.18
N GLY A 172 13.32 -12.30 11.56
CA GLY A 172 13.37 -13.76 11.71
C GLY A 172 12.50 -14.55 10.74
N VAL A 173 11.82 -13.89 9.80
CA VAL A 173 11.01 -14.57 8.76
C VAL A 173 11.94 -15.35 7.83
N LYS A 174 11.69 -16.65 7.68
CA LYS A 174 12.51 -17.53 6.84
C LYS A 174 12.12 -17.38 5.37
N ARG A 175 13.13 -17.23 4.49
CA ARG A 175 12.98 -17.16 3.02
C ARG A 175 11.86 -16.20 2.55
N PRO A 176 11.89 -14.92 2.96
CA PRO A 176 10.81 -13.99 2.67
C PRO A 176 10.64 -13.79 1.17
N ARG A 177 9.39 -13.91 0.71
CA ARG A 177 8.89 -13.62 -0.63
C ARG A 177 8.00 -12.39 -0.58
N PHE A 178 7.89 -11.71 -1.71
CA PHE A 178 7.09 -10.51 -1.86
C PHE A 178 6.30 -10.60 -3.16
N ALA A 179 5.00 -10.36 -3.07
CA ALA A 179 4.12 -10.25 -4.23
C ALA A 179 3.32 -8.94 -4.17
N PHE A 180 3.26 -8.25 -5.30
CA PHE A 180 2.25 -7.22 -5.52
C PHE A 180 0.91 -7.87 -5.82
N VAL A 181 -0.15 -7.38 -5.19
CA VAL A 181 -1.55 -7.67 -5.54
C VAL A 181 -2.12 -6.38 -6.11
N VAL A 182 -2.24 -6.30 -7.43
CA VAL A 182 -2.62 -5.06 -8.11
C VAL A 182 -3.99 -5.20 -8.72
N GLN A 183 -4.88 -4.25 -8.43
CA GLN A 183 -6.24 -4.23 -8.96
C GLN A 183 -6.53 -2.95 -9.75
N GLU A 184 -7.20 -3.11 -10.90
CA GLU A 184 -7.71 -1.98 -11.69
C GLU A 184 -8.87 -1.27 -10.99
N THR A 185 -8.92 0.06 -11.07
CA THR A 185 -10.00 0.89 -10.50
C THR A 185 -11.16 1.12 -11.47
N LEU A 186 -11.04 0.59 -12.69
CA LEU A 186 -12.05 0.62 -13.75
C LEU A 186 -12.57 -0.80 -14.00
N GLU A 187 -13.82 -0.93 -14.40
CA GLU A 187 -14.41 -2.22 -14.75
C GLU A 187 -13.63 -2.88 -15.91
N PRO A 188 -13.38 -4.21 -15.85
CA PRO A 188 -13.97 -5.20 -14.95
C PRO A 188 -13.24 -5.40 -13.61
N PHE A 189 -12.42 -4.44 -13.17
CA PHE A 189 -11.63 -4.50 -11.92
C PHE A 189 -10.66 -5.68 -11.89
N GLY A 190 -9.95 -5.91 -13.01
CA GLY A 190 -8.98 -6.99 -13.12
C GLY A 190 -7.95 -6.95 -12.00
N LEU A 191 -7.58 -8.13 -11.48
CA LEU A 191 -6.59 -8.29 -10.43
C LEU A 191 -5.43 -9.16 -10.92
N MET A 192 -4.20 -8.73 -10.64
CA MET A 192 -2.98 -9.47 -10.93
C MET A 192 -2.14 -9.64 -9.67
N ILE A 193 -1.67 -10.86 -9.45
CA ILE A 193 -0.61 -11.16 -8.48
C ILE A 193 0.72 -11.21 -9.23
N PHE A 194 1.69 -10.43 -8.78
CA PHE A 194 2.99 -10.30 -9.42
C PHE A 194 4.12 -10.40 -8.41
N GLU A 195 4.89 -11.49 -8.50
CA GLU A 195 6.16 -11.63 -7.79
C GLU A 195 7.33 -11.13 -8.67
N PRO A 196 8.09 -10.12 -8.22
CA PRO A 196 9.30 -9.68 -8.92
C PRO A 196 10.33 -10.82 -8.94
N GLY A 197 10.86 -11.12 -10.13
CA GLY A 197 11.85 -12.19 -10.29
C GLY A 197 13.21 -11.88 -9.60
N PRO A 198 14.05 -12.91 -9.33
CA PRO A 198 15.28 -12.77 -8.55
C PRO A 198 16.25 -11.69 -9.07
N ARG A 199 16.45 -11.59 -10.38
CA ARG A 199 17.33 -10.60 -11.03
C ARG A 199 16.90 -9.14 -10.78
N LEU A 200 15.62 -8.90 -10.51
CA LEU A 200 15.10 -7.56 -10.25
C LEU A 200 15.46 -7.10 -8.82
N LEU A 201 15.56 -8.06 -7.90
CA LEU A 201 15.78 -7.85 -6.46
C LEU A 201 17.26 -7.62 -6.14
N GLU A 202 18.17 -8.14 -6.95
CA GLU A 202 19.62 -7.92 -6.81
C GLU A 202 20.02 -6.47 -7.12
N ARG A 203 19.32 -5.82 -8.06
CA ARG A 203 19.59 -4.43 -8.48
C ARG A 203 18.93 -3.37 -7.58
N GLY A 204 18.14 -3.79 -6.58
CA GLY A 204 17.45 -2.90 -5.64
C GLY A 204 18.08 -2.88 -4.24
N ARG A 205 19.31 -3.40 -4.09
CA ARG A 205 20.02 -3.53 -2.81
C ARG A 205 20.84 -2.30 -2.45
#